data_AF-A0A8E2JNK8-F1
#
_entry.id   AF-A0A8E2JNK8-F1
#
_cell.length_a   1.000
_cell.length_b   1.000
_cell.length_c   1.000
_cell.angle_alpha   90.00
_cell.angle_beta   90.00
_cell.angle_gamma   90.00
#
_symmetry.space_group_name_H-M   'P 1'
#
loop_
_entity.id
_entity.type
_entity.pdbx_description
1 polymer ?
#
loop_
_entity_poly.entity_id
_entity_poly.type
_entity_poly.pdbx_seq_one_letter_code
_entity_poly.pdbx_strand_id
1 'polypeptide(L)'
;MASPLQKPYPPPLSEERLLALHADIQDWQLTHGSLIKMYTHNEDRAVLARPIGVSMFPTLFPKSCFMHALELQQSYNELYANIAEDEDWLFEALQDLILTDPFIGALWGIHEKVKEEGYIQPLTLGIFRSDYMLHCPEE
;
A
#
# COMPACT_ATOMS: atom_id res chain seq x y z
N MET A 1 -27.97 -8.46 -18.20
CA MET A 1 -28.23 -7.81 -19.51
C MET A 1 -26.89 -7.39 -20.07
N ALA A 2 -26.47 -7.96 -21.21
CA ALA A 2 -25.16 -7.73 -21.81
C ALA A 2 -25.00 -6.26 -22.20
N SER A 3 -23.96 -5.61 -21.66
CA SER A 3 -23.64 -4.19 -21.88
C SER A 3 -23.12 -3.98 -23.31
N PRO A 4 -23.37 -2.81 -23.95
CA PRO A 4 -23.09 -2.60 -25.37
C PRO A 4 -21.57 -2.67 -25.64
N LEU A 5 -21.18 -3.54 -26.58
CA LEU A 5 -19.87 -3.61 -27.27
C LEU A 5 -18.70 -2.99 -26.49
N GLN A 6 -18.20 -3.73 -25.50
CA GLN A 6 -16.99 -3.36 -24.78
C GLN A 6 -15.83 -3.35 -25.77
N LYS A 7 -15.31 -2.16 -26.09
CA LYS A 7 -14.11 -2.02 -26.92
C LYS A 7 -12.99 -2.88 -26.33
N PRO A 8 -12.16 -3.55 -27.14
CA PRO A 8 -11.04 -4.33 -26.64
C PRO A 8 -10.16 -3.44 -25.76
N TYR A 9 -9.85 -3.92 -24.57
CA TYR A 9 -9.02 -3.23 -23.60
C TYR A 9 -7.87 -4.14 -23.14
N PRO A 10 -6.61 -3.64 -23.10
CA PRO A 10 -6.18 -2.33 -23.57
C PRO A 10 -6.39 -2.16 -25.09
N PRO A 11 -6.44 -0.91 -25.61
CA PRO A 11 -6.60 -0.69 -27.04
C PRO A 11 -5.41 -1.31 -27.80
N PRO A 12 -5.65 -1.99 -28.95
CA PRO A 12 -4.56 -2.54 -29.74
C PRO A 12 -3.69 -1.41 -30.30
N LEU A 13 -2.37 -1.54 -30.16
CA LEU A 13 -1.37 -0.59 -30.68
C LEU A 13 -0.38 -1.30 -31.61
N SER A 14 0.16 -0.57 -32.59
CA SER A 14 1.34 -1.03 -33.33
C SER A 14 2.57 -1.02 -32.42
N GLU A 15 3.59 -1.80 -32.78
CA GLU A 15 4.87 -1.83 -32.04
C GLU A 15 5.51 -0.44 -31.93
N GLU A 16 5.52 0.33 -33.03
CA GLU A 16 6.01 1.71 -33.07
C GLU A 16 5.30 2.60 -32.04
N ARG A 17 3.96 2.51 -31.95
CA ARG A 17 3.16 3.28 -30.99
C ARG A 17 3.42 2.85 -29.55
N LEU A 18 3.65 1.55 -29.32
CA LEU A 18 3.95 1.01 -28.00
C LEU A 18 5.32 1.49 -27.50
N LEU A 19 6.34 1.51 -28.37
CA LEU A 19 7.66 2.03 -28.05
C LEU A 19 7.64 3.54 -27.78
N ALA A 20 6.90 4.31 -28.58
CA ALA A 20 6.71 5.74 -28.36
C ALA A 20 6.03 6.01 -27.01
N LEU A 21 4.93 5.31 -26.71
CA LEU A 21 4.22 5.46 -25.43
C LEU A 21 5.10 5.06 -24.24
N HIS A 22 5.93 4.02 -24.37
CA HIS A 22 6.88 3.64 -23.34
C HIS A 22 7.88 4.77 -23.03
N ALA A 23 8.46 5.39 -24.07
CA ALA A 23 9.36 6.53 -23.90
C ALA A 23 8.64 7.73 -23.25
N ASP A 24 7.43 8.05 -23.71
CA ASP A 24 6.62 9.14 -23.15
C ASP A 24 6.32 8.93 -21.65
N ILE A 25 6.00 7.69 -21.25
CA ILE A 25 5.78 7.34 -19.83
C ILE A 25 7.05 7.57 -19.02
N GLN A 26 8.21 7.13 -19.52
CA GLN A 26 9.50 7.31 -18.82
C GLN A 26 9.84 8.79 -18.64
N ASP A 27 9.68 9.60 -19.70
CA ASP A 27 9.92 11.05 -19.65
C ASP A 27 8.94 11.75 -18.71
N TRP A 28 7.67 11.34 -18.71
CA TRP A 28 6.68 11.85 -17.75
C TRP A 28 7.07 11.52 -16.31
N GLN A 29 7.46 10.27 -16.04
CA GLN A 29 7.88 9.85 -14.70
C GLN A 29 9.11 10.62 -14.21
N LEU A 30 10.07 10.88 -15.09
CA LEU A 30 11.26 11.68 -14.78
C LEU A 30 10.92 13.13 -14.43
N THR A 31 10.02 13.74 -15.20
CA THR A 31 9.62 15.15 -15.02
C THR A 31 8.65 15.37 -13.86
N HIS A 32 8.01 14.30 -13.35
CA HIS A 32 7.01 14.35 -12.27
C HIS A 32 7.47 13.64 -10.97
N GLY A 33 8.74 13.23 -10.89
CA GLY A 33 9.32 12.67 -9.66
C GLY A 33 8.88 11.25 -9.31
N SER A 34 8.38 10.48 -10.28
CA SER A 34 8.00 9.07 -10.12
C SER A 34 9.22 8.15 -10.28
N LEU A 35 10.15 8.25 -9.35
CA LEU A 35 11.48 7.66 -9.44
C LEU A 35 11.83 6.83 -8.19
N ILE A 36 12.71 5.84 -8.36
CA ILE A 36 13.31 5.07 -7.26
C ILE A 36 14.84 5.17 -7.34
N LYS A 37 15.48 5.32 -6.17
CA LYS A 37 16.95 5.34 -6.05
C LYS A 37 17.53 4.00 -6.50
N MET A 38 18.59 4.05 -7.30
CA MET A 38 19.39 2.89 -7.64
C MET A 38 20.42 2.64 -6.53
N TYR A 39 20.34 1.46 -5.91
CA TYR A 39 21.22 1.08 -4.78
C TYR A 39 22.68 0.88 -5.20
N THR A 40 22.95 0.63 -6.48
CA THR A 40 24.27 0.22 -7.00
C THR A 40 25.26 1.37 -7.21
N HIS A 41 24.89 2.62 -6.87
CA HIS A 41 25.77 3.79 -6.94
C HIS A 41 25.56 4.68 -5.71
N ASN A 42 26.43 4.50 -4.72
CA ASN A 42 26.70 5.54 -3.73
C ASN A 42 27.96 6.28 -4.19
N GLU A 43 27.81 7.21 -5.13
CA GLU A 43 28.80 8.26 -5.28
C GLU A 43 28.41 9.39 -4.33
N ASP A 44 29.37 9.93 -3.58
CA ASP A 44 29.14 10.94 -2.54
C ASP A 44 28.50 12.25 -3.05
N ARG A 45 28.31 12.40 -4.37
CA ARG A 45 27.90 13.65 -5.02
C ARG A 45 26.68 13.53 -5.94
N ALA A 46 26.24 12.32 -6.29
CA ALA A 46 25.10 12.12 -7.19
C ALA A 46 24.30 10.87 -6.81
N VAL A 47 22.99 11.03 -6.68
CA VAL A 47 22.06 9.92 -6.48
C VAL A 47 21.51 9.51 -7.84
N LEU A 48 21.85 8.31 -8.31
CA LEU A 48 21.21 7.74 -9.49
C LEU A 48 19.79 7.28 -9.15
N ALA A 49 18.85 7.63 -10.02
CA ALA A 49 17.46 7.22 -9.91
C ALA A 49 16.93 6.79 -11.28
N ARG A 50 15.91 5.93 -11.27
CA ARG A 50 15.21 5.46 -12.47
C ARG A 50 13.70 5.52 -12.27
N PRO A 51 12.90 5.62 -13.35
CA PRO A 51 11.44 5.50 -13.26
C PRO A 51 11.01 4.21 -12.54
N ILE A 52 9.94 4.30 -11.76
CA ILE A 52 9.34 3.12 -11.10
C ILE A 52 8.60 2.25 -12.11
N GLY A 53 8.40 0.96 -11.81
CA GLY A 53 7.59 0.08 -12.63
C GLY A 53 6.12 0.50 -12.61
N VAL A 54 5.51 0.65 -13.79
CA VAL A 54 4.09 1.00 -13.96
C VAL A 54 3.45 0.15 -15.06
N SER A 55 2.14 -0.06 -14.98
CA SER A 55 1.37 -0.58 -16.11
C SER A 55 1.22 0.50 -17.18
N MET A 56 1.40 0.15 -18.45
CA MET A 56 1.26 1.09 -19.57
C MET A 56 -0.17 1.65 -19.71
N PHE A 57 -1.15 0.85 -19.30
CA PHE A 57 -2.57 1.23 -19.26
C PHE A 57 -3.10 0.99 -17.86
N PRO A 58 -4.09 1.78 -17.38
CA PRO A 58 -4.71 1.54 -16.10
C PRO A 58 -5.45 0.20 -16.09
N THR A 59 -5.34 -0.60 -15.03
CA THR A 59 -6.15 -1.81 -14.90
C THR A 59 -7.62 -1.43 -14.75
N LEU A 60 -8.52 -2.07 -15.51
CA LEU A 60 -9.95 -1.86 -15.34
C LEU A 60 -10.40 -2.38 -13.98
N PHE A 61 -11.16 -1.56 -13.26
CA PHE A 61 -11.66 -1.91 -11.93
C PHE A 61 -13.14 -1.52 -11.80
N PRO A 62 -14.01 -2.37 -11.22
CA PRO A 62 -15.42 -2.05 -11.03
C PRO A 62 -15.61 -0.82 -10.14
N LYS A 63 -16.26 0.21 -10.67
CA LYS A 63 -16.50 1.48 -9.95
C LYS A 63 -17.20 1.26 -8.60
N SER A 64 -18.19 0.36 -8.54
CA SER A 64 -18.90 0.05 -7.30
C SER A 64 -17.97 -0.48 -6.22
N CYS A 65 -17.08 -1.42 -6.57
CA CYS A 65 -16.09 -1.97 -5.62
C CYS A 65 -15.08 -0.91 -5.17
N PHE A 66 -14.63 -0.04 -6.08
CA PHE A 66 -13.72 1.05 -5.73
C PHE A 66 -14.37 2.03 -4.73
N MET A 67 -15.60 2.46 -5.02
CA MET A 67 -16.35 3.35 -4.12
C MET A 67 -16.60 2.69 -2.76
N HIS A 68 -16.93 1.40 -2.75
CA HIS A 68 -17.12 0.68 -1.50
C HIS A 68 -15.85 0.62 -0.64
N ALA A 69 -14.69 0.31 -1.24
CA ALA A 69 -13.42 0.33 -0.53
C ALA A 69 -13.09 1.73 0.03
N LEU A 70 -13.42 2.79 -0.71
CA LEU A 70 -13.24 4.17 -0.26
C LEU A 70 -14.14 4.51 0.94
N GLU A 71 -15.40 4.08 0.92
CA GLU A 71 -16.35 4.27 2.03
C GLU A 71 -15.91 3.53 3.31
N LEU A 72 -15.27 2.37 3.17
CA LEU A 72 -14.76 1.58 4.30
C LEU A 72 -13.57 2.21 5.01
N GLN A 73 -12.83 3.11 4.36
CA GLN A 73 -11.57 3.65 4.86
C GLN A 73 -11.70 4.26 6.26
N GLN A 74 -12.75 5.07 6.50
CA GLN A 74 -12.93 5.73 7.79
C GLN A 74 -13.21 4.71 8.90
N SER A 75 -14.11 3.76 8.65
CA SER A 75 -14.44 2.72 9.64
C SER A 75 -13.24 1.86 9.99
N TYR A 76 -12.39 1.50 9.01
CA TYR A 76 -11.15 0.78 9.29
C TYR A 76 -10.14 1.63 10.06
N ASN A 77 -10.00 2.91 9.74
CA ASN A 77 -9.10 3.80 10.49
C ASN A 77 -9.49 3.90 11.96
N GLU A 78 -10.79 4.08 12.24
CA GLU A 78 -11.33 4.12 13.61
C GLU A 78 -11.15 2.77 14.31
N LEU A 79 -11.45 1.66 13.62
CA LEU A 79 -11.27 0.32 14.16
C LEU A 79 -9.81 0.06 14.55
N TYR A 80 -8.85 0.35 13.67
CA TYR A 80 -7.43 0.13 13.96
C TYR A 80 -6.92 1.03 15.08
N ALA A 81 -7.36 2.29 15.13
CA ALA A 81 -6.99 3.20 16.21
C ALA A 81 -7.52 2.70 17.57
N ASN A 82 -8.80 2.31 17.64
CA ASN A 82 -9.40 1.80 18.87
C ASN A 82 -8.75 0.49 19.32
N ILE A 83 -8.46 -0.43 18.40
CA ILE A 83 -7.75 -1.67 18.72
C ILE A 83 -6.34 -1.39 19.25
N ALA A 84 -5.63 -0.42 18.66
CA ALA A 84 -4.28 -0.06 19.10
C ALA A 84 -4.25 0.50 20.54
N GLU A 85 -5.35 1.07 21.02
CA GLU A 85 -5.50 1.58 22.39
C GLU A 85 -6.04 0.53 23.38
N ASP A 86 -6.59 -0.58 22.88
CA ASP A 86 -7.10 -1.69 23.69
C ASP A 86 -6.00 -2.72 23.97
N GLU A 87 -5.19 -2.42 24.99
CA GLU A 87 -4.04 -3.26 25.37
C GLU A 87 -4.43 -4.67 25.80
N ASP A 88 -5.53 -4.82 26.55
CA ASP A 88 -5.99 -6.12 27.03
C ASP A 88 -6.37 -7.00 25.84
N TRP A 89 -7.11 -6.45 24.88
CA TRP A 89 -7.45 -7.16 23.65
C TRP A 89 -6.21 -7.52 22.83
N LEU A 90 -5.26 -6.59 22.69
CA LEU A 90 -3.99 -6.85 21.97
C LEU A 90 -3.18 -7.96 22.63
N PHE A 91 -3.09 -7.97 23.96
CA PHE A 91 -2.39 -9.03 24.68
C PHE A 91 -3.08 -10.38 24.45
N GLU A 92 -4.40 -10.44 24.61
CA GLU A 92 -5.17 -11.67 24.39
C GLU A 92 -4.96 -12.24 22.98
N ALA A 93 -4.93 -11.36 21.96
CA ALA A 93 -4.72 -11.73 20.57
C ALA A 93 -3.28 -12.14 20.23
N LEU A 94 -2.27 -11.63 20.96
CA LEU A 94 -0.85 -11.80 20.63
C LEU A 94 -0.08 -12.70 21.60
N GLN A 95 -0.63 -13.07 22.76
CA GLN A 95 0.09 -13.78 23.84
C GLN A 95 0.86 -15.02 23.38
N ASP A 96 0.27 -15.84 22.51
CA ASP A 96 0.93 -17.04 21.98
C ASP A 96 2.10 -16.69 21.05
N LEU A 97 1.99 -15.60 20.29
CA LEU A 97 3.02 -15.08 19.39
C LEU A 97 4.15 -14.39 20.16
N ILE A 98 3.84 -13.68 21.25
CA ILE A 98 4.84 -13.04 22.11
C ILE A 98 5.84 -14.08 22.65
N LEU A 99 5.37 -15.30 22.96
CA LEU A 99 6.20 -16.38 23.49
C LEU A 99 7.01 -17.12 22.40
N THR A 100 6.53 -17.12 21.15
CA THR A 100 7.06 -17.99 20.10
C THR A 100 7.77 -17.24 18.98
N ASP A 101 7.44 -15.98 18.75
CA ASP A 101 8.05 -15.09 17.76
C ASP A 101 8.91 -14.02 18.48
N PRO A 102 10.25 -14.10 18.37
CA PRO A 102 11.15 -13.14 18.98
C PRO A 102 10.94 -11.69 18.51
N PHE A 103 10.46 -11.48 17.29
CA PHE A 103 10.18 -10.14 16.77
C PHE A 103 8.96 -9.53 17.46
N ILE A 104 7.87 -10.28 17.56
CA ILE A 104 6.66 -9.83 18.26
C ILE A 104 6.95 -9.63 19.76
N GLY A 105 7.66 -10.56 20.39
CA GLY A 105 8.07 -10.43 21.80
C GLY A 105 8.92 -9.19 22.05
N ALA A 106 9.81 -8.82 21.13
CA ALA A 106 10.59 -7.60 21.24
C ALA A 106 9.72 -6.33 21.14
N LEU A 107 8.73 -6.30 20.25
CA LEU A 107 7.80 -5.18 20.12
C LEU A 107 6.93 -5.02 21.37
N TRP A 108 6.40 -6.13 21.90
CA TRP A 108 5.61 -6.10 23.14
C TRP A 108 6.44 -5.63 24.34
N GLY A 109 7.68 -6.10 24.46
CA GLY A 109 8.58 -5.66 25.53
C GLY A 109 8.97 -4.18 25.45
N ILE A 110 8.95 -3.57 24.25
CA ILE A 110 9.10 -2.10 24.12
C ILE A 110 7.86 -1.40 24.69
N HIS A 111 6.66 -1.87 24.32
CA HIS A 111 5.39 -1.33 24.83
C HIS A 111 5.34 -1.37 26.37
N GLU A 112 5.65 -2.51 26.99
CA GLU A 112 5.66 -2.66 28.45
C GLU A 112 6.61 -1.68 29.13
N LYS A 113 7.83 -1.52 28.63
CA LYS A 113 8.81 -0.56 29.18
C LYS A 113 8.34 0.89 29.08
N VAL A 114 7.78 1.29 27.94
CA VAL A 114 7.24 2.64 27.77
C VAL A 114 6.05 2.87 28.70
N LYS A 115 5.22 1.85 28.92
CA LYS A 115 4.11 1.90 29.86
C LYS A 115 4.58 2.05 31.31
N GLU A 116 5.61 1.31 31.72
CA GLU A 116 6.23 1.41 33.06
C GLU A 116 6.78 2.82 33.34
N GLU A 117 7.37 3.47 32.34
CA GLU A 117 7.85 4.85 32.44
C GLU A 117 6.71 5.89 32.40
N GLY A 118 5.56 5.52 31.84
CA GLY A 118 4.37 6.34 31.68
C GLY A 118 4.35 7.12 30.36
N TYR A 119 3.19 7.13 29.69
CA TYR A 119 3.03 7.81 28.41
C TYR A 119 3.01 9.35 28.58
N ILE A 120 4.04 10.02 28.05
CA ILE A 120 4.17 11.49 28.12
C ILE A 120 3.65 12.24 26.87
N GLN A 121 3.44 11.52 25.77
CA GLN A 121 2.91 12.07 24.51
C GLN A 121 1.44 11.63 24.34
N PRO A 122 0.46 12.54 24.50
CA PRO A 122 -0.96 12.18 24.40
C PRO A 122 -1.48 12.07 22.96
N LEU A 123 -0.74 12.55 21.96
CA LEU A 123 -1.17 12.56 20.56
C LEU A 123 -0.56 11.40 19.78
N THR A 124 -1.41 10.65 19.09
CA THR A 124 -1.02 9.56 18.19
C THR A 124 -1.57 9.84 16.78
N LEU A 125 -0.92 9.28 15.76
CA LEU A 125 -1.36 9.37 14.36
C LEU A 125 -1.21 8.02 13.69
N GLY A 126 -2.34 7.45 13.25
CA GLY A 126 -2.37 6.26 12.40
C GLY A 126 -2.30 6.63 10.92
N ILE A 127 -1.38 5.99 10.19
CA ILE A 127 -1.33 6.06 8.72
C ILE A 127 -1.57 4.65 8.19
N PHE A 128 -2.81 4.39 7.77
CA PHE A 128 -3.26 3.06 7.39
C PHE A 128 -3.44 2.91 5.88
N ARG A 129 -3.18 1.70 5.39
CA ARG A 129 -3.52 1.27 4.03
C ARG A 129 -4.19 -0.09 4.11
N SER A 130 -5.43 -0.16 3.66
CA SER A 130 -6.18 -1.43 3.53
C SER A 130 -6.08 -1.92 2.08
N ASP A 131 -5.57 -3.14 1.91
CA ASP A 131 -5.38 -3.75 0.60
C ASP A 131 -6.57 -4.70 0.29
N TYR A 132 -7.15 -4.59 -0.91
CA TYR A 132 -8.33 -5.35 -1.33
C TYR A 132 -8.07 -6.13 -2.62
N MET A 133 -8.68 -7.31 -2.74
CA MET A 133 -8.74 -8.08 -3.98
C MET A 133 -10.19 -8.36 -4.35
N LEU A 134 -10.51 -8.29 -5.65
CA LEU A 134 -11.83 -8.68 -6.14
C LEU A 134 -11.95 -10.20 -6.08
N HIS A 135 -12.97 -10.69 -5.38
CA HIS A 135 -13.31 -12.09 -5.44
C HIS A 135 -14.06 -12.38 -6.75
N CYS A 136 -13.47 -13.24 -7.58
CA CYS A 136 -14.14 -13.83 -8.74
C CYS A 136 -14.50 -15.27 -8.37
N PRO A 137 -15.76 -15.56 -8.00
CA PRO A 137 -16.17 -16.94 -7.79
C PRO A 137 -16.01 -17.71 -9.11
N GLU A 138 -15.48 -18.94 -9.02
CA GLU A 138 -15.44 -19.86 -10.17
C GLU A 138 -16.88 -20.18 -10.61
N GLU A 139 -17.11 -20.27 -11.93
CA GLU A 139 -18.38 -20.74 -12.50
C GLU A 139 -18.61 -22.24 -12.29
#